data_AF-A0A937WEJ7-F1
#
_entry.id   AF-A0A937WEJ7-F1
#
_cell.length_a   1.000
_cell.length_b   1.000
_cell.length_c   1.000
_cell.angle_alpha   90.00
_cell.angle_beta   90.00
_cell.angle_gamma   90.00
#
_symmetry.space_group_name_H-M   'P 1'
#
loop_
_entity.id
_entity.type
_entity.pdbx_description
1 polymer ?
#
loop_
_entity_poly.entity_id
_entity_poly.type
_entity_poly.pdbx_seq_one_letter_code
_entity_poly.pdbx_strand_id
1 'polypeptide(L)'
;MSSQVTLEQLEEQSAQLPLPEQLKLIARISEQLSMIPLDRFTVVEEVLSQQRKKEADELLALCDAAAEMWEGEFDAVEDIRWIRQEQ
;
A
#
# COMPACT_ATOMS: atom_id res chain seq x y z
N MET A 1 28.93 -11.46 -12.15
CA MET A 1 28.04 -11.51 -13.33
C MET A 1 26.76 -12.24 -12.90
N SER A 2 25.86 -11.56 -12.19
CA SER A 2 24.58 -12.15 -11.79
C SER A 2 23.62 -12.05 -12.96
N SER A 3 23.61 -13.07 -13.82
CA SER A 3 22.58 -13.20 -14.85
C SER A 3 21.24 -13.24 -14.12
N GLN A 4 20.47 -12.15 -14.23
CA GLN A 4 19.12 -12.09 -13.68
C GLN A 4 18.27 -13.05 -14.52
N VAL A 5 18.00 -14.23 -13.97
CA VAL A 5 17.04 -15.17 -14.55
C VAL A 5 15.65 -14.61 -14.24
N THR A 6 14.82 -14.42 -15.27
CA THR A 6 13.43 -13.97 -15.06
C THR A 6 12.59 -15.11 -14.50
N LEU A 7 11.49 -14.78 -13.81
CA LEU A 7 10.57 -15.79 -13.26
C LEU A 7 10.05 -16.75 -14.34
N GLU A 8 9.74 -16.23 -15.52
CA GLU A 8 9.26 -17.00 -16.67
C GLU A 8 10.29 -18.03 -17.15
N GLN A 9 11.56 -17.65 -17.20
CA GLN A 9 12.65 -18.57 -17.57
C GLN A 9 12.85 -19.68 -16.52
N LEU A 10 12.59 -19.36 -15.25
CA LEU A 10 12.72 -20.31 -14.14
C LEU A 10 11.55 -21.30 -14.12
N GLU A 11 10.34 -20.87 -14.48
CA GLU A 11 9.19 -21.75 -14.72
C GLU A 11 9.47 -22.73 -15.87
N GLU A 12 9.91 -22.24 -17.02
CA GLU A 12 10.24 -23.08 -18.17
C GLU A 12 11.35 -24.11 -17.87
N GLN A 13 12.35 -23.74 -17.08
CA GLN A 13 13.41 -24.64 -16.65
C GLN A 13 12.93 -25.65 -15.60
N SER A 14 12.05 -25.22 -14.68
CA SER A 14 11.47 -26.11 -13.66
C SER A 14 10.52 -27.15 -14.26
N ALA A 15 9.79 -26.78 -15.32
CA ALA A 15 8.88 -27.67 -16.04
C ALA A 15 9.63 -28.83 -16.74
N GLN A 16 10.91 -28.65 -17.05
CA GLN A 16 11.78 -29.68 -17.64
C GLN A 16 12.32 -30.66 -16.60
N LEU A 17 12.21 -30.36 -15.30
CA LEU A 17 12.66 -31.23 -14.23
C LEU A 17 11.60 -32.28 -13.88
N PRO A 18 12.00 -33.48 -13.44
CA PRO A 18 11.08 -34.45 -12.86
C PRO A 18 10.37 -33.88 -11.63
N LEU A 19 9.09 -34.21 -11.45
CA LEU A 19 8.28 -33.87 -10.25
C LEU A 19 9.02 -33.96 -8.90
N PRO A 20 9.79 -35.02 -8.58
CA PRO A 20 10.51 -35.09 -7.30
C PRO A 20 11.62 -34.05 -7.16
N GLU A 21 12.21 -33.59 -8.27
CA GLU A 21 13.22 -32.53 -8.25
C GLU A 21 12.57 -31.14 -8.15
N GLN A 22 11.40 -30.94 -8.76
CA GLN A 22 10.61 -29.73 -8.57
C GLN A 22 10.22 -29.55 -7.09
N LEU A 23 9.79 -30.62 -6.42
CA LEU A 23 9.46 -30.58 -4.99
C LEU A 23 10.66 -30.25 -4.10
N LYS A 24 11.85 -30.78 -4.43
CA LYS A 24 13.10 -30.42 -3.72
C LYS A 24 13.48 -28.96 -3.95
N LEU A 25 13.28 -28.46 -5.17
CA LEU A 25 13.54 -27.06 -5.50
C LEU A 25 12.64 -26.14 -4.65
N ILE A 26 11.35 -26.45 -4.56
CA ILE A 26 10.38 -25.71 -3.74
C ILE A 26 10.79 -25.72 -2.27
N ALA A 27 11.14 -26.90 -1.72
CA ALA A 27 11.57 -27.02 -0.32
C ALA A 27 12.84 -26.21 -0.03
N ARG A 28 13.77 -26.15 -0.97
CA ARG A 28 15.00 -25.37 -0.83
C ARG A 28 14.74 -23.87 -0.91
N ILE A 29 13.86 -23.44 -1.81
CA ILE A 29 13.47 -22.03 -1.94
C ILE A 29 12.73 -21.58 -0.68
N SER A 30 11.80 -22.39 -0.16
CA SER A 30 11.06 -22.05 1.05
C SER A 30 11.96 -21.98 2.28
N GLU A 31 12.93 -22.89 2.42
CA GLU A 31 13.95 -22.84 3.46
C GLU A 31 14.80 -21.57 3.34
N GLN A 32 15.28 -21.24 2.14
CA GLN A 32 16.04 -20.01 1.89
C GLN A 32 15.24 -18.76 2.25
N LEU A 33 13.96 -18.71 1.85
CA LEU A 33 13.07 -17.60 2.19
C LEU A 33 12.81 -17.52 3.69
N SER A 34 12.70 -18.65 4.38
CA SER A 34 12.54 -18.72 5.84
C SER A 34 13.80 -18.27 6.60
N MET A 35 14.98 -18.36 5.98
CA MET A 35 16.24 -17.90 6.58
C MET A 35 16.55 -16.43 6.30
N ILE A 36 15.80 -15.76 5.41
CA ILE A 36 15.96 -14.32 5.19
C ILE A 36 15.40 -13.58 6.41
N PRO A 37 16.19 -12.71 7.05
CA PRO A 37 15.69 -11.92 8.17
C PRO A 37 14.53 -11.04 7.71
N LEU A 38 13.39 -11.17 8.40
CA LEU A 38 12.17 -10.36 8.20
C LEU A 38 12.46 -8.85 8.21
N ASP A 39 13.56 -8.42 8.84
CA ASP A 39 14.05 -7.03 8.83
C ASP A 39 14.26 -6.44 7.42
N ARG A 40 14.49 -7.27 6.39
CA ARG A 40 14.57 -6.76 5.01
C ARG A 40 13.21 -6.41 4.40
N PHE A 41 12.14 -7.05 4.87
CA PHE A 41 10.79 -6.79 4.40
C PHE A 41 10.13 -5.65 5.18
N THR A 42 10.48 -5.46 6.46
CA THR A 42 9.98 -4.37 7.29
C THR A 42 10.47 -3.00 6.82
N VAL A 43 11.69 -2.86 6.29
CA VAL A 43 12.16 -1.57 5.75
C VAL A 43 11.31 -1.08 4.57
N VAL A 44 10.88 -2.00 3.70
CA VAL A 44 9.99 -1.65 2.57
C VAL A 44 8.60 -1.25 3.09
N GLU A 45 8.08 -1.99 4.06
CA GLU A 45 6.79 -1.70 4.67
C GLU A 45 6.79 -0.39 5.47
N GLU A 46 7.87 -0.08 6.19
CA GLU A 46 8.06 1.18 6.91
C GLU A 46 8.11 2.37 5.95
N VAL A 47 8.82 2.26 4.82
CA VAL A 47 8.87 3.32 3.81
C VAL A 47 7.48 3.56 3.20
N LEU A 48 6.75 2.50 2.84
CA LEU A 48 5.38 2.61 2.32
C LEU A 48 4.39 3.14 3.37
N SER A 49 4.57 2.77 4.64
CA SER A 49 3.79 3.28 5.76
C SER A 49 4.05 4.77 5.99
N GLN A 50 5.31 5.21 5.92
CA GLN A 50 5.68 6.62 6.02
C GLN A 50 5.15 7.44 4.85
N GLN A 51 5.18 6.90 3.62
CA GLN A 51 4.60 7.55 2.44
C GLN A 51 3.10 7.79 2.63
N ARG A 52 2.34 6.76 3.03
CA ARG A 52 0.89 6.87 3.28
C ARG A 52 0.55 7.85 4.40
N LYS A 53 1.38 7.92 5.45
CA LYS A 53 1.21 8.91 6.51
C LYS A 53 1.37 10.34 5.99
N LYS A 54 2.40 10.60 5.18
CA LYS A 54 2.60 11.92 4.56
C LYS A 54 1.42 12.31 3.66
N GLU A 55 0.93 11.39 2.85
CA GLU A 55 -0.26 11.63 2.01
C GLU A 55 -1.50 11.94 2.85
N ALA A 56 -1.70 11.23 3.98
CA ALA A 56 -2.80 11.49 4.89
C ALA A 56 -2.67 12.86 5.59
N ASP A 57 -1.47 13.24 6.02
CA ASP A 57 -1.19 14.53 6.64
C ASP A 57 -1.44 15.69 5.65
N GLU A 58 -1.05 15.52 4.38
CA GLU A 58 -1.32 16.50 3.31
C GLU A 58 -2.83 16.66 3.06
N LEU A 59 -3.58 15.56 3.02
CA LEU A 59 -5.04 15.60 2.87
C LEU A 59 -5.72 16.30 4.05
N LEU A 60 -5.29 16.02 5.28
CA LEU A 60 -5.82 16.68 6.47
C LEU A 60 -5.53 18.18 6.45
N ALA A 61 -4.32 18.59 6.07
CA ALA A 61 -3.98 20.01 5.94
C ALA A 61 -4.84 20.72 4.89
N LEU A 62 -5.20 20.05 3.79
CA LEU A 62 -6.13 20.59 2.80
C LEU A 62 -7.55 20.73 3.37
N CYS A 63 -8.01 19.77 4.18
CA CYS A 63 -9.29 19.86 4.87
C CYS A 63 -9.32 21.00 5.89
N ASP A 64 -8.25 21.15 6.68
CA ASP A 64 -8.13 22.23 7.66
C ASP A 64 -8.13 23.60 6.96
N ALA A 65 -7.37 23.75 5.88
CA ALA A 65 -7.39 24.97 5.08
C ALA A 65 -8.78 25.26 4.48
N ALA A 66 -9.49 24.24 4.00
CA ALA A 66 -10.85 24.40 3.51
C ALA A 66 -11.84 24.79 4.63
N ALA A 67 -11.67 24.23 5.82
CA ALA A 67 -12.46 24.58 7.00
C ALA A 67 -12.19 26.02 7.47
N GLU A 68 -10.93 26.47 7.45
CA GLU A 68 -10.56 27.85 7.77
C GLU A 68 -11.12 28.85 6.74
N MET A 69 -11.18 28.46 5.46
CA MET A 69 -11.79 29.27 4.41
C MET A 69 -13.31 29.40 4.55
N TRP A 70 -13.96 28.50 5.29
CA TRP A 70 -15.38 28.60 5.61
C TRP A 70 -15.56 29.47 6.85
N GLU A 71 -15.50 30.78 6.63
CA GLU A 71 -15.71 31.78 7.68
C GLU A 71 -17.22 31.98 7.91
N GLY A 72 -17.76 31.42 9.01
CA GLY A 72 -19.15 31.63 9.43
C GLY A 72 -19.76 30.47 10.24
N GLU A 73 -20.71 30.79 11.11
CA GLU A 73 -21.53 29.79 11.82
C GLU A 73 -22.58 29.26 10.83
N PHE A 74 -22.33 28.10 10.21
CA PHE A 74 -23.31 27.46 9.33
C PHE A 74 -24.43 26.85 10.16
N ASP A 75 -25.47 27.65 10.44
CA ASP A 75 -26.73 27.14 10.98
C ASP A 75 -27.58 26.60 9.84
N ALA A 76 -27.37 25.32 9.55
CA ALA A 76 -28.11 24.59 8.53
C ALA A 76 -29.64 24.74 8.67
N VAL A 77 -30.17 24.97 9.88
CA VAL A 77 -31.60 25.07 10.13
C VAL A 77 -32.14 26.46 9.75
N GLU A 78 -31.41 27.53 10.08
CA GLU A 78 -31.75 28.89 9.65
C GLU A 78 -31.56 29.06 8.14
N ASP A 79 -30.47 28.54 7.58
CA ASP A 79 -30.18 28.65 6.14
C ASP A 79 -31.23 27.91 5.28
N ILE A 80 -31.67 26.73 5.74
CA ILE A 80 -32.76 25.98 5.07
C ILE A 80 -34.09 26.73 5.18
N ARG A 81 -34.39 27.35 6.34
CA ARG A 81 -35.60 28.18 6.52
C ARG A 81 -35.58 29.40 5.59
N TRP A 82 -34.42 30.05 5.45
CA TRP A 82 -34.22 31.19 4.55
C TRP A 82 -34.44 30.81 3.08
N ILE A 83 -33.88 29.68 2.63
CA ILE A 83 -34.10 29.15 1.27
C ILE A 83 -35.59 28.82 1.02
N ARG A 84 -36.28 28.29 2.04
CA ARG A 84 -37.71 27.96 1.96
C ARG A 84 -38.63 29.18 2.14
N GLN A 85 -38.08 30.36 2.43
CA GLN A 85 -38.82 31.59 2.78
C GLN A 85 -39.77 31.40 3.97
N GLU A 86 -39.43 30.48 4.88
CA GLU A 86 -40.17 30.24 6.11
C GLU A 86 -39.63 31.20 7.18
N GLN A 87 -40.45 32.15 7.64
CA GLN A 87 -40.15 33.02 8.80
C GLN A 87 -40.36 32.28 10.11
#